data_AF-A0A183E2R9-F1
#
_entry.id   AF-A0A183E2R9-F1
#
_cell.length_a   1.000
_cell.length_b   1.000
_cell.length_c   1.000
_cell.angle_alpha   90.00
_cell.angle_beta   90.00
_cell.angle_gamma   90.00
#
_symmetry.space_group_name_H-M   'P 1'
#
loop_
_entity.id
_entity.type
_entity.pdbx_description
1 polymer ?
#
loop_
_entity_poly.entity_id
_entity_poly.type
_entity_poly.pdbx_seq_one_letter_code
_entity_poly.pdbx_strand_id
1 'polypeptide(L)'
;MQTHMRTHTGEKPFRCGQCNSSFGRKGSMQRHMRTHTGEKPFKCDHCNSSFSDKSKLLTHIRTHTGEKPFKCDHCNSSFGDKSNLRRHVRTHT
;
A
#
# COMPACT_ATOMS: atom_id res chain seq x y z
N MET A 1 -20.66 -6.96 -8.05
CA MET A 1 -21.17 -7.32 -6.71
C MET A 1 -20.41 -8.48 -6.05
N GLN A 2 -20.17 -9.62 -6.70
CA GLN A 2 -19.56 -10.81 -6.05
C GLN A 2 -18.19 -10.57 -5.37
N THR A 3 -17.26 -9.82 -5.99
CA THR A 3 -15.94 -9.52 -5.39
C THR A 3 -15.99 -8.53 -4.22
N HIS A 4 -17.03 -7.70 -4.14
CA HIS A 4 -17.31 -6.85 -2.99
C HIS A 4 -17.87 -7.69 -1.84
N MET A 5 -18.81 -8.60 -2.11
CA MET A 5 -19.39 -9.47 -1.07
C MET A 5 -18.35 -10.27 -0.28
N ARG A 6 -17.24 -10.66 -0.93
CA ARG A 6 -16.10 -11.32 -0.27
C ARG A 6 -15.46 -10.51 0.87
N THR A 7 -15.64 -9.19 0.91
CA THR A 7 -15.14 -8.38 2.03
C THR A 7 -16.03 -8.52 3.27
N HIS A 8 -17.30 -8.89 3.11
CA HIS A 8 -18.23 -9.14 4.21
C HIS A 8 -18.11 -10.59 4.71
N THR A 9 -17.97 -11.54 3.80
CA THR A 9 -17.91 -12.98 4.15
C THR A 9 -16.52 -13.46 4.57
N GLY A 10 -15.46 -12.68 4.28
CA GLY A 10 -14.08 -13.08 4.56
C GLY A 10 -13.53 -14.15 3.61
N GLU A 11 -14.28 -14.54 2.58
CA GLU A 11 -13.89 -15.56 1.61
C GLU A 11 -12.62 -15.12 0.83
N LYS A 12 -11.59 -15.97 0.87
CA LYS A 12 -10.29 -15.73 0.24
C LYS A 12 -9.92 -16.89 -0.70
N PRO A 13 -10.54 -16.97 -1.88
CA PRO A 13 -10.37 -18.11 -2.78
C PRO A 13 -8.98 -18.15 -3.46
N PHE A 14 -8.24 -17.04 -3.46
CA PHE A 14 -6.93 -16.99 -4.12
C PHE A 14 -5.81 -17.24 -3.11
N ARG A 15 -5.32 -18.48 -3.04
CA ARG A 15 -4.20 -18.87 -2.16
C ARG A 15 -2.85 -18.64 -2.84
N CYS A 16 -1.85 -18.26 -2.05
CA CYS A 16 -0.46 -18.25 -2.48
C CYS A 16 0.07 -19.69 -2.48
N GLY A 17 0.81 -20.07 -3.52
CA GLY A 17 1.45 -21.40 -3.59
C GLY A 17 2.76 -21.51 -2.80
N GLN A 18 3.32 -20.38 -2.34
CA GLN A 18 4.64 -20.32 -1.69
C GLN A 18 4.57 -19.97 -0.20
N CYS A 19 3.39 -19.57 0.30
CA CYS A 19 3.15 -19.34 1.72
C CYS A 19 1.66 -19.51 2.05
N ASN A 20 1.30 -19.47 3.33
CA ASN A 20 -0.08 -19.68 3.77
C ASN A 20 -1.01 -18.45 3.57
N SER A 21 -0.60 -17.47 2.76
CA SER A 21 -1.38 -16.26 2.50
C SER A 21 -2.54 -16.53 1.54
N SER A 22 -3.70 -15.96 1.84
CA SER A 22 -4.90 -16.06 0.98
C SER A 22 -5.54 -14.69 0.75
N PHE A 23 -6.10 -14.48 -0.44
CA PHE A 23 -6.60 -13.20 -0.91
C PHE A 23 -8.03 -13.32 -1.47
N GLY A 24 -8.84 -12.28 -1.25
CA GLY A 24 -10.20 -12.19 -1.81
C GLY A 24 -10.25 -11.82 -3.29
N ARG A 25 -9.13 -11.33 -3.84
CA ARG A 25 -9.00 -10.86 -5.23
C ARG A 25 -7.74 -11.41 -5.89
N LYS A 26 -7.85 -11.84 -7.15
CA LYS A 26 -6.74 -12.36 -7.95
C LYS A 26 -5.59 -11.36 -8.07
N GLY A 27 -5.90 -10.08 -8.35
CA GLY A 27 -4.90 -9.02 -8.47
C GLY A 27 -4.08 -8.80 -7.18
N SER A 28 -4.69 -8.97 -6.01
CA SER A 28 -3.99 -8.87 -4.73
C SER A 28 -3.00 -10.02 -4.53
N MET A 29 -3.40 -11.25 -4.89
CA MET A 29 -2.51 -12.42 -4.87
C MET A 29 -1.35 -12.25 -5.85
N GLN A 30 -1.62 -11.81 -7.09
CA GLN A 30 -0.58 -11.58 -8.10
C GLN A 30 0.43 -10.52 -7.65
N ARG A 31 -0.05 -9.40 -7.08
CA ARG A 31 0.84 -8.41 -6.49
C ARG A 31 1.65 -9.00 -5.34
N HIS A 32 1.04 -9.82 -4.49
CA HIS A 32 1.75 -10.49 -3.40
C HIS A 32 2.84 -11.43 -3.92
N MET A 33 2.65 -12.13 -5.04
CA MET A 33 3.70 -13.00 -5.59
C MET A 33 5.02 -12.26 -5.86
N ARG A 34 4.97 -10.94 -6.12
CA ARG A 34 6.18 -10.11 -6.25
C ARG A 34 7.03 -10.03 -4.99
N THR A 35 6.45 -10.30 -3.81
CA THR A 35 7.23 -10.37 -2.55
C THR A 35 8.10 -11.62 -2.50
N HIS A 36 7.72 -12.67 -3.22
CA HIS A 36 8.52 -13.88 -3.33
C HIS A 36 9.55 -13.80 -4.45
N THR A 37 9.16 -13.27 -5.62
CA THR A 37 10.08 -13.16 -6.77
C THR A 37 11.04 -11.98 -6.67
N GLY A 38 10.75 -11.02 -5.78
CA GLY A 38 11.51 -9.78 -5.68
C GLY A 38 11.25 -8.78 -6.82
N GLU A 39 10.27 -9.06 -7.69
CA GLU A 39 9.96 -8.22 -8.84
C GLU A 39 9.52 -6.81 -8.42
N LYS A 40 10.19 -5.80 -8.96
CA LYS A 40 9.93 -4.38 -8.68
C LYS A 40 9.72 -3.63 -10.00
N PRO A 41 8.55 -3.77 -10.64
CA PRO A 41 8.31 -3.21 -11.97
C PRO A 41 8.16 -1.67 -11.96
N PHE A 42 7.93 -1.06 -10.79
CA PHE A 42 7.71 0.38 -10.68
C PHE A 42 8.99 1.09 -10.27
N LYS A 43 9.69 1.69 -11.23
CA LYS A 43 10.93 2.45 -11.01
C LYS A 43 10.62 3.91 -10.66
N CYS A 44 11.47 4.51 -9.84
CA CYS A 44 11.45 5.94 -9.60
C CYS A 44 12.28 6.66 -10.67
N ASP A 45 11.76 7.77 -11.18
CA ASP A 45 12.47 8.55 -12.20
C ASP A 45 13.48 9.54 -11.58
N HIS A 46 13.36 9.82 -10.28
CA HIS A 46 14.26 10.73 -9.55
C HIS A 46 15.45 10.02 -8.88
N CYS A 47 15.42 8.70 -8.74
CA CYS A 47 16.49 7.93 -8.10
C CYS A 47 16.46 6.45 -8.50
N ASN A 48 17.49 5.68 -8.15
CA ASN A 48 17.60 4.27 -8.54
C ASN A 48 16.68 3.31 -7.74
N SER A 49 15.67 3.82 -7.05
CA SER A 49 14.74 3.01 -6.25
C SER A 49 13.66 2.37 -7.12
N SER A 50 13.30 1.12 -6.80
CA SER A 50 12.23 0.38 -7.48
C SER A 50 11.28 -0.27 -6.47
N PHE A 51 10.01 -0.37 -6.82
CA PHE A 51 8.92 -0.82 -5.95
C PHE A 51 8.08 -1.92 -6.62
N SER A 52 7.53 -2.82 -5.78
CA SER A 52 6.65 -3.90 -6.21
C SER A 52 5.18 -3.45 -6.39
N ASP A 53 4.84 -2.24 -5.94
CA ASP A 53 3.50 -1.67 -5.99
C ASP A 53 3.53 -0.18 -6.39
N LYS A 54 2.59 0.21 -7.27
CA LYS A 54 2.48 1.57 -7.79
C LYS A 54 2.19 2.60 -6.70
N SER A 55 1.33 2.28 -5.72
CA SER A 55 1.03 3.19 -4.62
C SER A 55 2.25 3.44 -3.75
N LYS A 56 3.14 2.45 -3.58
CA LYS A 56 4.42 2.63 -2.88
C LYS A 56 5.35 3.56 -3.64
N LEU A 57 5.44 3.44 -4.97
CA LEU A 57 6.17 4.39 -5.80
C LEU A 57 5.59 5.81 -5.66
N LEU A 58 4.27 5.99 -5.76
CA LEU A 58 3.64 7.32 -5.64
C LEU A 58 3.90 7.97 -4.28
N THR A 59 3.78 7.22 -3.19
CA THR A 59 4.12 7.73 -1.85
C THR A 59 5.62 8.04 -1.74
N HIS A 60 6.48 7.26 -2.39
CA HIS A 60 7.92 7.55 -2.45
C HIS A 60 8.22 8.83 -3.25
N ILE A 61 7.56 9.07 -4.38
CA ILE A 61 7.76 10.29 -5.18
C ILE A 61 7.52 11.55 -4.34
N ARG A 62 6.56 11.50 -3.40
CA ARG A 62 6.31 12.61 -2.46
C ARG A 62 7.50 12.94 -1.56
N THR A 63 8.46 12.03 -1.36
CA THR A 63 9.70 12.34 -0.63
C THR A 63 10.64 13.22 -1.44
N HIS A 64 10.55 13.18 -2.78
CA HIS A 64 11.31 14.06 -3.67
C HIS A 64 10.62 15.41 -3.82
N THR A 65 9.30 15.42 -3.98
CA THR A 65 8.54 16.67 -4.19
C THR A 65 8.24 17.42 -2.90
N GLY A 66 8.33 16.76 -1.74
CA GLY A 66 7.92 17.31 -0.45
C GLY A 66 6.40 17.41 -0.26
N GLU A 67 5.60 16.86 -1.17
CA GLU A 67 4.14 16.93 -1.13
C GLU A 67 3.60 16.20 0.11
N LYS A 68 2.77 16.90 0.89
CA LYS A 68 2.15 16.38 2.13
C LYS A 68 0.63 16.58 2.09
N PRO A 69 -0.10 15.76 1.30
CA PRO A 69 -1.53 15.97 1.08
C PRO A 69 -2.39 15.60 2.31
N PHE A 70 -1.83 14.87 3.28
CA PHE A 70 -2.59 14.40 4.44
C PHE A 70 -2.33 15.30 5.66
N LYS A 71 -3.28 16.17 5.96
CA LYS A 71 -3.21 17.07 7.12
C LYS A 71 -3.79 16.41 8.38
N CYS A 72 -3.26 16.76 9.54
CA CYS A 72 -3.85 16.41 10.82
C CYS A 72 -4.92 17.44 11.19
N ASP A 73 -6.05 16.97 11.72
CA ASP A 73 -7.15 17.85 12.13
C ASP A 73 -6.96 18.39 13.56
N HIS A 74 -6.05 17.80 14.35
CA HIS A 74 -5.78 18.20 15.73
C HIS A 74 -4.57 19.13 15.87
N CYS A 75 -3.72 19.24 14.84
CA CYS A 75 -2.54 20.10 14.85
C CYS A 75 -2.08 20.46 13.43
N ASN A 76 -1.11 21.35 13.29
CA ASN A 76 -0.65 21.84 11.98
C ASN A 76 0.28 20.85 11.22
N SER A 77 0.36 19.59 11.66
CA SER A 77 1.23 18.59 11.03
C SER A 77 0.64 18.06 9.73
N SER A 78 1.48 17.89 8.71
CA SER A 78 1.09 17.31 7.41
C SER A 78 2.03 16.17 7.02
N PHE A 79 1.49 15.16 6.32
CA PHE A 79 2.18 13.91 6.01
C PHE A 79 2.04 13.54 4.52
N GLY A 80 3.09 12.91 3.97
CA GLY A 80 3.10 12.38 2.60
C GLY A 80 2.39 11.02 2.45
N ASP A 81 2.05 10.36 3.57
CA ASP A 81 1.37 9.07 3.60
C ASP A 81 0.24 9.05 4.62
N LYS A 82 -0.88 8.41 4.25
CA LYS A 82 -2.06 8.28 5.11
C LYS A 82 -1.78 7.40 6.32
N SER A 83 -0.93 6.38 6.19
CA SER A 83 -0.57 5.49 7.31
C SER A 83 0.20 6.25 8.38
N ASN A 84 1.10 7.15 7.97
CA ASN A 84 1.83 8.02 8.87
C ASN A 84 0.91 9.00 9.60
N LEU A 85 -0.03 9.64 8.90
CA LEU A 85 -1.07 10.47 9.52
C LEU A 85 -1.86 9.65 10.55
N ARG A 86 -2.35 8.46 10.18
CA ARG A 86 -3.15 7.62 11.10
C ARG A 86 -2.37 7.25 12.37
N ARG A 87 -1.07 6.96 12.24
CA ARG A 87 -0.21 6.69 13.39
C ARG A 87 -0.02 7.93 14.25
N HIS A 88 0.18 9.09 13.63
CA HIS A 88 0.30 10.37 14.33
C HIS A 88 -0.99 10.74 15.07
N VAL A 89 -2.17 10.59 14.46
CA VAL A 89 -3.44 10.92 15.11
C VAL A 89 -3.64 10.16 16.42
N ARG A 90 -3.11 8.93 16.53
CA ARG A 90 -3.17 8.15 17.77
C ARG A 90 -2.41 8.79 18.93
N THR A 91 -1.46 9.69 18.69
CA THR A 91 -0.74 10.41 19.74
C THR A 91 -1.54 11.59 20.30
N HIS A 92 -2.70 11.92 19.71
CA HIS A 92 -3.63 12.93 20.21
C HIS A 92 -4.81 12.31 20.99
N THR A 93 -4.82 10.97 21.13
CA THR A 93 -5.75 10.25 22.01
C THR A 93 -5.16 10.18 23.39
#